data_AF-E6VRS2-F1
#
_entry.id   AF-E6VRS2-F1
#
_cell.length_a   1.000
_cell.length_b   1.000
_cell.length_c   1.000
_cell.angle_alpha   90.00
_cell.angle_beta   90.00
_cell.angle_gamma   90.00
#
_symmetry.space_group_name_H-M   'P 1'
#
loop_
_entity.id
_entity.type
_entity.pdbx_description
1 polymer ?
#
loop_
_entity_poly.entity_id
_entity_poly.type
_entity_poly.pdbx_seq_one_letter_code
_entity_poly.pdbx_strand_id
1 'polypeptide(L)'
;MAKKKSQTKMVNTIMSQAELVLDPHGATYVCWGEGHEKQVQPLEAKEVTHFISRFYVDGKKKFPSDHIIAGVKKELAFYATERGQFRNIATRVGHHDGAVYFDLGKPGVMRISKDRIKLVEESDILFIKPSNALSLPKPDPTAKNDDVKKLARFLNFSTEDRTLILAWLMSLFMHQGTLPLLSVSGKQGSAKSTALKTLKQTVDPCEAPLIGLPRTEEALFIVSTSYKLMAIDNVSKISGGMSDAMCQLASSGSHTGRKLYTNSELVVIKGRALIGINGIGVEITRPDLLSRTILVDALPLDGRHVTESQLNRLFTKNHPAILGSIIKGVQTALKRHDSITSNSTHRMADLINWSICKVPFHRAS
;
A
#
# COMPACT_ATOMS: atom_id res chain seq x y z
N MET A 1 -26.90 37.29 -6.25
CA MET A 1 -25.52 37.87 -6.22
C MET A 1 -24.72 37.50 -4.97
N ALA A 2 -25.26 37.57 -3.75
CA ALA A 2 -24.51 37.29 -2.52
C ALA A 2 -23.92 35.86 -2.42
N LYS A 3 -24.67 34.83 -2.82
CA LYS A 3 -24.19 33.42 -2.80
C LYS A 3 -22.98 33.17 -3.72
N LYS A 4 -22.97 33.75 -4.92
CA LYS A 4 -21.86 33.61 -5.89
C LYS A 4 -20.58 34.30 -5.41
N LYS A 5 -20.70 35.48 -4.77
CA LYS A 5 -19.57 36.16 -4.11
C LYS A 5 -19.00 35.33 -2.94
N SER A 6 -19.85 34.62 -2.20
CA SER A 6 -19.41 33.73 -1.10
C SER A 6 -18.61 32.52 -1.62
N GLN A 7 -19.10 31.84 -2.67
CA GLN A 7 -18.40 30.71 -3.28
C GLN A 7 -16.99 31.09 -3.81
N THR A 8 -16.88 32.15 -4.60
CA THR A 8 -15.59 32.60 -5.14
C THR A 8 -14.62 32.98 -4.01
N LYS A 9 -15.12 33.59 -2.92
CA LYS A 9 -14.29 33.88 -1.74
C LYS A 9 -13.78 32.60 -1.07
N MET A 10 -14.62 31.57 -0.95
CA MET A 10 -14.20 30.27 -0.39
C MET A 10 -13.10 29.64 -1.24
N VAL A 11 -13.29 29.57 -2.56
CA VAL A 11 -12.30 28.99 -3.49
C VAL A 11 -10.96 29.72 -3.38
N ASN A 12 -10.97 31.05 -3.44
CA ASN A 12 -9.75 31.85 -3.31
C ASN A 12 -9.05 31.65 -1.95
N THR A 13 -9.82 31.52 -0.86
CA THR A 13 -9.27 31.28 0.48
C THR A 13 -8.68 29.87 0.60
N ILE A 14 -9.34 28.86 -0.01
CA ILE A 14 -8.82 27.49 -0.03
C ILE A 14 -7.52 27.44 -0.84
N MET A 15 -7.49 28.05 -2.02
CA MET A 15 -6.30 28.08 -2.88
C MET A 15 -5.10 28.80 -2.25
N SER A 16 -5.29 29.66 -1.26
CA SER A 16 -4.19 30.28 -0.52
C SER A 16 -3.69 29.46 0.67
N GLN A 17 -4.41 28.41 1.08
CA GLN A 17 -4.10 27.59 2.26
C GLN A 17 -3.92 26.10 1.94
N ALA A 18 -4.21 25.70 0.71
CA ALA A 18 -4.14 24.32 0.24
C ALA A 18 -3.53 24.25 -1.15
N GLU A 19 -2.79 23.18 -1.38
CA GLU A 19 -2.21 22.82 -2.66
C GLU A 19 -3.24 22.05 -3.49
N LEU A 20 -3.48 22.49 -4.72
CA LEU A 20 -4.24 21.73 -5.70
C LEU A 20 -3.29 20.89 -6.54
N VAL A 21 -3.62 19.61 -6.72
CA VAL A 21 -2.73 18.63 -7.33
C VAL A 21 -3.46 17.87 -8.43
N LEU A 22 -2.73 17.62 -9.51
CA LEU A 22 -3.11 16.73 -10.60
C LEU A 22 -2.13 15.55 -10.63
N ASP A 23 -2.65 14.32 -10.62
CA ASP A 23 -1.80 13.14 -10.72
C ASP A 23 -1.53 12.73 -12.19
N PRO A 24 -0.58 11.80 -12.45
CA PRO A 24 -0.31 11.28 -13.79
C PRO A 24 -1.48 10.53 -14.47
N HIS A 25 -2.59 10.33 -13.78
CA HIS A 25 -3.78 9.65 -14.27
C HIS A 25 -4.95 10.61 -14.50
N GLY A 26 -4.77 11.91 -14.27
CA GLY A 26 -5.80 12.94 -14.45
C GLY A 26 -6.74 13.09 -13.26
N ALA A 27 -6.48 12.41 -12.14
CA ALA A 27 -7.23 12.59 -10.91
C ALA A 27 -6.78 13.86 -10.18
N THR A 28 -7.75 14.57 -9.58
CA THR A 28 -7.50 15.85 -8.93
C THR A 28 -7.66 15.75 -7.41
N TYR A 29 -6.76 16.44 -6.71
CA TYR A 29 -6.63 16.38 -5.26
C TYR A 29 -6.52 17.77 -4.67
N VAL A 30 -6.92 17.87 -3.40
CA VAL A 30 -6.63 19.00 -2.54
C VAL A 30 -5.80 18.53 -1.36
N CYS A 31 -4.72 19.25 -1.08
CA CYS A 31 -3.78 18.92 -0.03
C CYS A 31 -3.64 20.09 0.94
N TRP A 32 -3.77 19.84 2.24
CA TRP A 32 -3.68 20.90 3.25
C TRP A 32 -2.91 20.42 4.49
N GLY A 33 -2.33 21.35 5.23
CA GLY A 33 -1.38 21.07 6.30
C GLY A 33 0.06 20.93 5.78
N GLU A 34 0.99 20.71 6.70
CA GLU A 34 2.44 20.75 6.42
C GLU A 34 3.14 19.44 6.81
N GLY A 35 4.27 19.19 6.16
CA GLY A 35 5.11 18.01 6.39
C GLY A 35 4.33 16.69 6.38
N HIS A 36 4.56 15.86 7.41
CA HIS A 36 3.94 14.54 7.54
C HIS A 36 2.45 14.58 7.96
N GLU A 37 1.95 15.71 8.45
CA GLU A 37 0.53 15.90 8.80
C GLU A 37 -0.32 16.33 7.60
N LYS A 38 0.33 16.61 6.45
CA LYS A 38 -0.34 16.95 5.19
C LYS A 38 -1.42 15.91 4.88
N GLN A 39 -2.65 16.41 4.77
CA GLN A 39 -3.80 15.65 4.34
C GLN A 39 -3.87 15.71 2.82
N VAL A 40 -4.07 14.57 2.18
CA VAL A 40 -4.19 14.45 0.72
C VAL A 40 -5.51 13.75 0.46
N GLN A 41 -6.45 14.45 -0.18
CA GLN A 41 -7.78 13.90 -0.46
C GLN A 41 -8.16 14.13 -1.93
N PRO A 42 -8.72 13.11 -2.61
CA PRO A 42 -9.37 13.31 -3.90
C PRO A 42 -10.45 14.40 -3.74
N LEU A 43 -10.56 15.32 -4.69
CA LEU A 43 -11.54 16.41 -4.60
C LEU A 43 -12.99 15.91 -4.54
N GLU A 44 -13.25 14.74 -5.12
CA GLU A 44 -14.57 14.08 -5.07
C GLU A 44 -14.90 13.49 -3.69
N ALA A 45 -13.89 13.21 -2.84
CA ALA A 45 -14.05 12.51 -1.57
C ALA A 45 -14.96 13.25 -0.58
N LYS A 46 -15.66 12.51 0.28
CA LYS A 46 -16.64 13.09 1.23
C LYS A 46 -15.96 13.95 2.29
N GLU A 47 -14.73 13.61 2.64
CA GLU A 47 -13.85 14.27 3.59
C GLU A 47 -13.60 15.74 3.21
N VAL A 48 -13.51 16.02 1.91
CA VAL A 48 -13.33 17.36 1.37
C VAL A 48 -14.53 18.27 1.66
N THR A 49 -15.73 17.71 1.83
CA THR A 49 -16.91 18.49 2.22
C THR A 49 -16.71 19.16 3.59
N HIS A 50 -16.14 18.43 4.56
CA HIS A 50 -15.86 18.97 5.88
C HIS A 50 -14.76 20.05 5.81
N PHE A 51 -13.70 19.80 5.03
CA PHE A 51 -12.63 20.78 4.81
C PHE A 51 -13.17 22.09 4.20
N ILE A 52 -13.95 22.02 3.11
CA ILE A 52 -14.55 23.19 2.46
C ILE A 52 -15.46 23.95 3.43
N SER A 53 -16.22 23.23 4.26
CA SER A 53 -17.17 23.85 5.20
C SER A 53 -16.49 24.76 6.24
N ARG A 54 -15.20 24.56 6.55
CA ARG A 54 -14.42 25.42 7.46
C ARG A 54 -14.27 26.85 6.94
N PHE A 55 -14.32 27.04 5.63
CA PHE A 55 -14.16 28.33 4.96
C PHE A 55 -15.49 29.04 4.68
N TYR A 56 -16.61 28.42 5.07
CA TYR A 56 -17.92 29.02 4.88
C TYR A 56 -18.15 30.11 5.92
N VAL A 57 -18.06 31.37 5.49
CA VAL A 57 -18.39 32.53 6.31
C VAL A 57 -19.80 32.99 5.97
N ASP A 58 -20.76 32.56 6.78
CA ASP A 58 -22.11 33.11 6.79
C ASP A 58 -22.37 33.69 8.17
N GLY A 59 -22.65 34.98 8.24
CA GLY A 59 -22.88 35.73 9.49
C GLY A 59 -24.03 35.20 10.36
N LYS A 60 -24.70 34.13 9.92
CA LYS A 60 -25.80 33.44 10.60
C LYS A 60 -25.45 32.07 11.19
N LYS A 61 -24.17 31.67 11.30
CA LYS A 61 -23.74 30.34 11.83
C LYS A 61 -24.45 29.16 11.15
N LYS A 62 -24.68 29.23 9.84
CA LYS A 62 -25.28 28.14 9.04
C LYS A 62 -24.20 27.39 8.29
N PHE A 63 -24.41 26.09 8.06
CA PHE A 63 -23.57 25.29 7.18
C PHE A 63 -23.88 25.59 5.70
N PRO A 64 -22.90 25.44 4.79
CA PRO A 64 -23.15 25.56 3.35
C PRO A 64 -24.11 24.47 2.87
N SER A 65 -24.94 24.77 1.86
CA SER A 65 -25.77 23.74 1.22
C SER A 65 -24.94 22.83 0.30
N ASP A 66 -25.42 21.62 0.03
CA ASP A 66 -24.74 20.65 -0.84
C ASP A 66 -24.44 21.22 -2.23
N HIS A 67 -25.34 22.03 -2.79
CA HIS A 67 -25.13 22.74 -4.05
C HIS A 67 -23.90 23.68 -4.00
N ILE A 68 -23.67 24.38 -2.88
CA ILE A 68 -22.50 25.26 -2.73
C ILE A 68 -21.23 24.41 -2.66
N ILE A 69 -21.24 23.35 -1.86
CA ILE A 69 -20.09 22.42 -1.74
C ILE A 69 -19.74 21.82 -3.11
N ALA A 70 -20.72 21.32 -3.86
CA ALA A 70 -20.52 20.77 -5.20
C ALA A 70 -19.94 21.81 -6.17
N GLY A 71 -20.43 23.06 -6.10
CA GLY A 71 -19.88 24.18 -6.88
C GLY A 71 -18.41 24.46 -6.57
N VAL A 72 -18.06 24.54 -5.28
CA VAL A 72 -16.66 24.74 -4.83
C VAL A 72 -15.78 23.58 -5.29
N LYS A 73 -16.19 22.33 -5.07
CA LYS A 73 -15.42 21.14 -5.51
C LYS A 73 -15.15 21.17 -7.01
N LYS A 74 -16.16 21.49 -7.83
CA LYS A 74 -16.04 21.58 -9.29
C LYS A 74 -15.04 22.67 -9.71
N GLU A 75 -15.07 23.82 -9.05
CA GLU A 75 -14.17 24.93 -9.35
C GLU A 75 -12.72 24.63 -8.92
N LEU A 76 -12.52 24.01 -7.74
CA LEU A 76 -11.21 23.52 -7.31
C LEU A 76 -10.66 22.44 -8.26
N ALA A 77 -11.51 21.53 -8.75
CA ALA A 77 -11.10 20.49 -9.70
C ALA A 77 -10.65 21.10 -11.03
N PHE A 78 -11.38 22.11 -11.52
CA PHE A 78 -10.96 22.89 -12.68
C PHE A 78 -9.58 23.51 -12.48
N TYR A 79 -9.34 24.20 -11.36
CA TYR A 79 -8.03 24.80 -11.09
C TYR A 79 -6.92 23.77 -10.87
N ALA A 80 -7.22 22.61 -10.27
CA ALA A 80 -6.27 21.52 -10.15
C ALA A 80 -5.83 21.01 -11.53
N THR A 81 -6.76 20.85 -12.47
CA THR A 81 -6.45 20.44 -13.84
C THR A 81 -5.66 21.50 -14.61
N GLU A 82 -6.06 22.76 -14.53
CA GLU A 82 -5.46 23.84 -15.34
C GLU A 82 -4.13 24.36 -14.80
N ARG A 83 -3.95 24.35 -13.47
CA ARG A 83 -2.86 25.06 -12.78
C ARG A 83 -2.32 24.32 -11.55
N GLY A 84 -2.81 23.13 -11.26
CA GLY A 84 -2.38 22.34 -10.11
C GLY A 84 -0.94 21.86 -10.26
N GLN A 85 -0.31 21.52 -9.13
CA GLN A 85 1.00 20.89 -9.16
C GLN A 85 0.87 19.45 -9.65
N PHE A 86 1.76 19.05 -10.56
CA PHE A 86 1.83 17.68 -11.02
C PHE A 86 2.62 16.84 -10.01
N ARG A 87 1.96 15.93 -9.30
CA ARG A 87 2.59 15.12 -8.24
C ARG A 87 2.15 13.67 -8.32
N ASN A 88 3.06 12.76 -7.97
CA ASN A 88 2.72 11.35 -7.77
C ASN A 88 1.95 11.17 -6.46
N ILE A 89 0.92 10.33 -6.50
CA ILE A 89 0.12 9.95 -5.33
C ILE A 89 0.33 8.47 -5.03
N ALA A 90 0.57 8.15 -3.75
CA ALA A 90 0.72 6.78 -3.26
C ALA A 90 -0.08 6.57 -1.97
N THR A 91 -0.15 5.33 -1.47
CA THR A 91 -0.80 5.02 -0.18
C THR A 91 0.22 4.71 0.92
N ARG A 92 1.15 3.80 0.65
CA ARG A 92 2.19 3.37 1.60
C ARG A 92 3.60 3.44 1.01
N VAL A 93 3.76 3.03 -0.24
CA VAL A 93 5.04 3.04 -0.97
C VAL A 93 4.85 3.71 -2.32
N GLY A 94 5.71 4.66 -2.62
CA GLY A 94 5.78 5.34 -3.92
C GLY A 94 7.22 5.41 -4.43
N HIS A 95 7.37 5.80 -5.70
CA HIS A 95 8.68 5.92 -6.36
C HIS A 95 8.78 7.25 -7.11
N HIS A 96 9.94 7.89 -6.99
CA HIS A 96 10.26 9.13 -7.70
C HIS A 96 11.78 9.26 -7.80
N ASP A 97 12.28 9.64 -8.99
CA ASP A 97 13.70 9.86 -9.28
C ASP A 97 14.64 8.76 -8.76
N GLY A 98 14.27 7.50 -9.03
CA GLY A 98 15.07 6.32 -8.64
C GLY A 98 15.12 6.04 -7.13
N ALA A 99 14.32 6.74 -6.32
CA ALA A 99 14.18 6.51 -4.89
C ALA A 99 12.81 5.91 -4.55
N VAL A 100 12.79 5.11 -3.48
CA VAL A 100 11.59 4.59 -2.84
C VAL A 100 11.20 5.54 -1.70
N TYR A 101 9.95 5.98 -1.68
CA TYR A 101 9.37 6.74 -0.59
C TYR A 101 8.42 5.82 0.17
N PHE A 102 8.65 5.67 1.46
CA PHE A 102 7.91 4.76 2.32
C PHE A 102 7.27 5.54 3.47
N ASP A 103 5.95 5.70 3.44
CA ASP A 103 5.20 6.37 4.50
C ASP A 103 5.20 5.51 5.76
N LEU A 104 5.73 6.06 6.85
CA LEU A 104 5.69 5.42 8.16
C LEU A 104 4.50 5.90 9.00
N GLY A 105 3.69 6.83 8.49
CA GLY A 105 2.65 7.51 9.25
C GLY A 105 3.27 8.62 10.10
N LYS A 106 3.02 8.60 11.42
CA LYS A 106 3.48 9.65 12.34
C LYS A 106 4.99 9.91 12.32
N PRO A 107 5.89 8.90 12.22
CA PRO A 107 7.31 9.18 12.11
C PRO A 107 7.70 9.98 10.86
N GLY A 108 6.87 10.03 9.82
CA GLY A 108 7.15 10.70 8.55
C GLY A 108 7.44 9.73 7.40
N VAL A 109 8.03 10.25 6.32
CA VAL A 109 8.31 9.48 5.10
C VAL A 109 9.79 9.13 5.05
N MET A 110 10.10 7.85 4.85
CA MET A 110 11.47 7.40 4.60
C MET A 110 11.78 7.45 3.10
N ARG A 111 12.75 8.27 2.70
CA ARG A 111 13.32 8.28 1.35
C ARG A 111 14.52 7.34 1.31
N ILE A 112 14.45 6.33 0.45
CA ILE A 112 15.45 5.28 0.28
C ILE A 112 15.97 5.36 -1.15
N SER A 113 17.21 5.79 -1.31
CA SER A 113 17.92 5.85 -2.60
C SER A 113 19.15 4.94 -2.55
N LYS A 114 19.80 4.75 -3.70
CA LYS A 114 21.08 4.04 -3.78
C LYS A 114 22.09 4.60 -2.78
N ASP A 115 22.17 5.91 -2.63
CA ASP A 115 23.24 6.53 -1.82
C ASP A 115 22.85 6.76 -0.37
N ARG A 116 21.58 7.08 -0.12
CA ARG A 116 21.13 7.56 1.20
C ARG A 116 19.75 7.02 1.59
N ILE A 117 19.63 6.67 2.87
CA ILE A 117 18.37 6.48 3.59
C ILE A 117 18.17 7.72 4.47
N LYS A 118 17.05 8.42 4.35
CA LYS A 118 16.76 9.62 5.15
C LYS A 118 15.26 9.72 5.44
N LEU A 119 14.92 10.08 6.66
CA LEU A 119 13.57 10.54 7.01
C LEU A 119 13.40 11.98 6.50
N VAL A 120 12.41 12.21 5.64
CA VAL A 120 12.15 13.51 5.02
C VAL A 120 10.93 14.19 5.64
N GLU A 121 11.04 15.50 5.83
CA GLU A 121 9.94 16.34 6.31
C GLU A 121 8.96 16.64 5.17
N GLU A 122 9.50 16.98 4.00
CA GLU A 122 8.75 17.15 2.76
C GLU A 122 9.11 16.04 1.78
N SER A 123 8.09 15.39 1.24
CA SER A 123 8.21 14.27 0.31
C SER A 123 7.80 14.73 -1.08
N ASP A 124 8.58 14.36 -2.11
CA ASP A 124 8.25 14.64 -3.51
C ASP A 124 7.01 13.86 -4.00
N ILE A 125 6.62 12.84 -3.23
CA ILE A 125 5.41 12.04 -3.42
C ILE A 125 4.43 12.37 -2.29
N LEU A 126 3.16 12.49 -2.65
CA LEU A 126 2.07 12.67 -1.70
C LEU A 126 1.42 11.33 -1.35
N PHE A 127 0.99 11.19 -0.10
CA PHE A 127 0.39 9.96 0.41
C PHE A 127 -1.07 10.16 0.81
N ILE A 128 -1.98 9.41 0.19
CA ILE A 128 -3.35 9.25 0.69
C ILE A 128 -3.29 8.28 1.86
N LYS A 129 -3.78 8.72 3.01
CA LYS A 129 -3.84 7.90 4.23
C LYS A 129 -5.27 7.42 4.44
N PRO A 130 -5.55 6.11 4.25
CA PRO A 130 -6.83 5.54 4.65
C PRO A 130 -7.10 5.82 6.13
N SER A 131 -8.36 6.02 6.50
CA SER A 131 -8.76 6.35 7.87
C SER A 131 -8.34 5.29 8.90
N ASN A 132 -8.23 4.03 8.48
CA ASN A 132 -7.84 2.90 9.32
C ASN A 132 -6.34 2.54 9.20
N ALA A 133 -5.55 3.33 8.48
CA ALA A 133 -4.12 3.11 8.37
C ALA A 133 -3.43 3.44 9.70
N LEU A 134 -2.51 2.57 10.12
CA LEU A 134 -1.73 2.78 11.34
C LEU A 134 -0.33 3.26 11.01
N SER A 135 0.33 3.87 12.01
CA SER A 135 1.74 4.25 11.90
C SER A 135 2.63 3.03 12.12
N LEU A 136 3.70 2.96 11.34
CA LEU A 136 4.84 2.10 11.61
C LEU A 136 5.71 2.70 12.73
N PRO A 137 6.50 1.89 13.45
CA PRO A 137 7.49 2.44 14.37
C PRO A 137 8.59 3.16 13.60
N LYS A 138 9.31 4.06 14.28
CA LYS A 138 10.56 4.61 13.73
C LYS A 138 11.56 3.44 13.53
N PRO A 139 12.12 3.25 12.32
CA PRO A 139 13.09 2.20 12.06
C PRO A 139 14.34 2.40 12.91
N ASP A 140 14.93 1.30 13.39
CA ASP A 140 16.22 1.34 14.08
C ASP A 140 17.35 1.60 13.07
N PRO A 141 18.07 2.75 13.14
CA PRO A 141 19.16 3.05 12.21
C PRO A 141 20.35 2.10 12.37
N THR A 142 20.49 1.46 13.54
CA THR A 142 21.57 0.52 13.86
C THR A 142 21.24 -0.92 13.49
N ALA A 143 20.03 -1.19 12.97
CA ALA A 143 19.58 -2.53 12.59
C ALA A 143 20.59 -3.24 11.68
N LYS A 144 20.91 -4.50 11.98
CA LYS A 144 21.74 -5.36 11.13
C LYS A 144 20.87 -5.96 10.02
N ASN A 145 21.48 -6.31 8.89
CA ASN A 145 20.76 -6.97 7.80
C ASN A 145 20.08 -8.28 8.24
N ASP A 146 20.65 -8.96 9.23
CA ASP A 146 20.10 -10.22 9.77
C ASP A 146 18.93 -9.99 10.74
N ASP A 147 18.61 -8.75 11.13
CA ASP A 147 17.51 -8.48 12.05
C ASP A 147 16.15 -8.82 11.45
N VAL A 148 16.02 -8.87 10.12
CA VAL A 148 14.83 -9.40 9.44
C VAL A 148 14.54 -10.86 9.83
N LYS A 149 15.56 -11.65 10.20
CA LYS A 149 15.38 -13.04 10.66
C LYS A 149 14.58 -13.14 11.96
N LYS A 150 14.45 -12.05 12.72
CA LYS A 150 13.57 -12.00 13.91
C LYS A 150 12.11 -12.29 13.53
N LEU A 151 11.71 -12.08 12.26
CA LEU A 151 10.39 -12.49 11.75
C LEU A 151 10.15 -14.01 11.83
N ALA A 152 11.20 -14.84 11.81
CA ALA A 152 11.07 -16.30 11.89
C ALA A 152 10.31 -16.78 13.14
N ARG A 153 10.30 -15.97 14.22
CA ARG A 153 9.55 -16.24 15.45
C ARG A 153 8.03 -16.17 15.28
N PHE A 154 7.57 -15.54 14.21
CA PHE A 154 6.14 -15.34 13.90
C PHE A 154 5.71 -16.12 12.65
N LEU A 155 6.66 -16.78 11.97
CA LEU A 155 6.47 -17.46 10.70
C LEU A 155 6.75 -18.96 10.88
N ASN A 156 5.69 -19.75 11.04
CA ASN A 156 5.77 -21.20 11.24
C ASN A 156 5.95 -21.96 9.91
N PHE A 157 7.09 -21.77 9.26
CA PHE A 157 7.43 -22.33 7.95
C PHE A 157 8.85 -22.90 7.95
N SER A 158 9.20 -23.68 6.93
CA SER A 158 10.57 -24.12 6.65
C SER A 158 11.50 -22.91 6.42
N THR A 159 12.81 -23.13 6.43
CA THR A 159 13.79 -22.06 6.19
C THR A 159 13.68 -21.54 4.75
N GLU A 160 13.42 -22.45 3.81
CA GLU A 160 13.23 -22.20 2.39
C GLU A 160 11.98 -21.32 2.18
N ASP A 161 10.85 -21.72 2.75
CA ASP A 161 9.58 -20.97 2.65
C ASP A 161 9.68 -19.60 3.31
N ARG A 162 10.37 -19.48 4.46
CA ARG A 162 10.65 -18.18 5.08
C ARG A 162 11.44 -17.26 4.15
N THR A 163 12.37 -17.82 3.38
CA THR A 163 13.15 -17.05 2.41
C THR A 163 12.26 -16.54 1.27
N LEU A 164 11.38 -17.40 0.75
CA LEU A 164 10.39 -17.01 -0.27
C LEU A 164 9.40 -15.97 0.24
N ILE A 165 8.90 -16.12 1.48
CA ILE A 165 8.03 -15.14 2.13
C ILE A 165 8.72 -13.78 2.27
N LEU A 166 10.01 -13.75 2.63
CA LEU A 166 10.74 -12.49 2.68
C LEU A 166 10.95 -11.88 1.30
N ALA A 167 11.26 -12.68 0.28
CA ALA A 167 11.36 -12.19 -1.10
C ALA A 167 10.02 -11.57 -1.55
N TRP A 168 8.91 -12.23 -1.24
CA TRP A 168 7.55 -11.71 -1.44
C TRP A 168 7.34 -10.38 -0.71
N LEU A 169 7.66 -10.29 0.59
CA LEU A 169 7.49 -9.05 1.37
C LEU A 169 8.34 -7.90 0.81
N MET A 170 9.58 -8.19 0.41
CA MET A 170 10.50 -7.21 -0.18
C MET A 170 10.03 -6.70 -1.53
N SER A 171 9.22 -7.49 -2.27
CA SER A 171 8.67 -7.08 -3.55
C SER A 171 7.71 -5.88 -3.45
N LEU A 172 7.17 -5.60 -2.25
CA LEU A 172 6.35 -4.41 -1.97
C LEU A 172 7.01 -3.11 -2.47
N PHE A 173 8.35 -3.07 -2.41
CA PHE A 173 9.16 -1.91 -2.74
C PHE A 173 9.65 -1.88 -4.20
N MET A 174 9.32 -2.88 -5.01
CA MET A 174 9.65 -2.91 -6.43
C MET A 174 8.89 -1.82 -7.19
N HIS A 175 9.60 -1.09 -8.04
CA HIS A 175 9.02 -0.04 -8.88
C HIS A 175 8.28 -0.62 -10.10
N GLN A 176 8.90 -1.61 -10.76
CA GLN A 176 8.42 -2.23 -11.99
C GLN A 176 8.28 -3.75 -11.83
N GLY A 177 7.84 -4.43 -12.88
CA GLY A 177 7.61 -5.87 -12.88
C GLY A 177 6.33 -6.29 -12.20
N THR A 178 6.05 -7.60 -12.18
CA THR A 178 4.88 -8.17 -11.51
C THR A 178 5.18 -8.41 -10.03
N LEU A 179 4.28 -7.94 -9.16
CA LEU A 179 4.32 -8.29 -7.74
C LEU A 179 3.86 -9.76 -7.57
N PRO A 180 4.67 -10.65 -6.98
CA PRO A 180 4.24 -12.02 -6.75
C PRO A 180 3.04 -12.09 -5.80
N LEU A 181 2.17 -13.07 -6.01
CA LEU A 181 1.22 -13.48 -4.99
C LEU A 181 1.90 -14.42 -3.99
N LEU A 182 1.41 -14.44 -2.76
CA LEU A 182 1.77 -15.45 -1.76
C LEU A 182 0.53 -16.26 -1.41
N SER A 183 0.59 -17.58 -1.57
CA SER A 183 -0.45 -18.50 -1.10
C SER A 183 0.09 -19.34 0.05
N VAL A 184 -0.50 -19.13 1.23
CA VAL A 184 -0.16 -19.83 2.46
C VAL A 184 -1.16 -20.97 2.71
N SER A 185 -0.69 -22.20 2.59
CA SER A 185 -1.46 -23.42 2.83
C SER A 185 -1.09 -24.08 4.16
N GLY A 186 -1.89 -25.06 4.61
CA GLY A 186 -1.61 -25.86 5.80
C GLY A 186 -2.87 -26.19 6.63
N LYS A 187 -2.73 -27.14 7.55
CA LYS A 187 -3.85 -27.64 8.39
C LYS A 187 -4.48 -26.54 9.27
N GLN A 188 -5.71 -26.74 9.71
CA GLN A 188 -6.32 -25.86 10.71
C GLN A 188 -5.41 -25.76 11.95
N GLY A 189 -5.26 -24.56 12.50
CA GLY A 189 -4.38 -24.31 13.64
C GLY A 189 -2.89 -24.14 13.31
N SER A 190 -2.44 -24.15 12.05
CA SER A 190 -1.02 -23.96 11.69
C SER A 190 -0.50 -22.50 11.70
N ALA A 191 -1.22 -21.58 12.35
CA ALA A 191 -0.86 -20.15 12.48
C ALA A 191 -0.73 -19.34 11.16
N LYS A 192 -1.42 -19.74 10.08
CA LYS A 192 -1.41 -19.03 8.77
C LYS A 192 -1.90 -17.59 8.84
N SER A 193 -3.06 -17.37 9.48
CA SER A 193 -3.64 -16.03 9.64
C SER A 193 -2.73 -15.12 10.47
N THR A 194 -2.10 -15.68 11.51
CA THR A 194 -1.09 -15.00 12.32
C THR A 194 0.12 -14.58 11.48
N ALA A 195 0.62 -15.46 10.62
CA ALA A 195 1.74 -15.14 9.73
C ALA A 195 1.40 -14.00 8.76
N LEU A 196 0.28 -14.10 8.02
CA LEU A 196 -0.14 -13.03 7.09
C LEU A 196 -0.40 -11.70 7.82
N LYS A 197 -1.07 -11.74 8.98
CA LYS A 197 -1.29 -10.56 9.84
C LYS A 197 0.04 -9.90 10.20
N THR A 198 1.01 -10.71 10.66
CA THR A 198 2.34 -10.21 11.06
C THR A 198 3.09 -9.59 9.88
N LEU A 199 3.08 -10.23 8.72
CA LEU A 199 3.72 -9.73 7.49
C LEU A 199 3.13 -8.38 7.08
N LYS A 200 1.79 -8.27 7.07
CA LYS A 200 1.12 -6.99 6.78
C LYS A 200 1.47 -5.91 7.81
N GLN A 201 1.38 -6.22 9.10
CA GLN A 201 1.71 -5.26 10.17
C GLN A 201 3.17 -4.79 10.12
N THR A 202 4.07 -5.59 9.55
CA THR A 202 5.48 -5.24 9.41
C THR A 202 5.69 -4.03 8.50
N VAL A 203 4.88 -3.86 7.44
CA VAL A 203 5.14 -2.89 6.36
C VAL A 203 3.93 -2.02 5.96
N ASP A 204 2.70 -2.46 6.22
CA ASP A 204 1.48 -1.74 5.85
C ASP A 204 0.35 -1.99 6.88
N PRO A 205 0.56 -1.58 8.15
CA PRO A 205 -0.37 -1.85 9.24
C PRO A 205 -1.67 -1.04 9.10
N CYS A 206 -2.78 -1.66 9.47
CA CYS A 206 -4.09 -1.03 9.60
C CYS A 206 -4.89 -1.69 10.74
N GLU A 207 -6.01 -1.09 11.14
CA GLU A 207 -6.86 -1.58 12.23
C GLU A 207 -7.41 -3.00 11.97
N ALA A 208 -7.76 -3.29 10.71
CA ALA A 208 -8.26 -4.59 10.26
C ALA A 208 -7.28 -5.22 9.26
N PRO A 209 -6.20 -5.90 9.72
CA PRO A 209 -5.13 -6.37 8.84
C PRO A 209 -5.56 -7.50 7.93
N LEU A 210 -6.49 -8.35 8.36
CA LEU A 210 -7.01 -9.46 7.56
C LEU A 210 -8.38 -9.10 7.00
N ILE A 211 -8.58 -9.37 5.71
CA ILE A 211 -9.86 -9.18 5.03
C ILE A 211 -10.34 -10.48 4.40
N GLY A 212 -11.65 -10.62 4.22
CA GLY A 212 -12.19 -11.69 3.38
C GLY A 212 -11.93 -11.41 1.90
N LEU A 213 -11.99 -12.46 1.07
CA LEU A 213 -11.89 -12.30 -0.39
C LEU A 213 -13.04 -11.40 -0.89
N PRO A 214 -12.74 -10.30 -1.60
CA PRO A 214 -13.78 -9.46 -2.21
C PRO A 214 -14.68 -10.27 -3.14
N ARG A 215 -15.97 -9.95 -3.17
CA ARG A 215 -16.97 -10.71 -3.94
C ARG A 215 -16.91 -10.46 -5.45
N THR A 216 -16.37 -9.32 -5.86
CA THR A 216 -16.29 -8.89 -7.26
C THR A 216 -14.89 -8.37 -7.58
N GLU A 217 -14.53 -8.39 -8.86
CA GLU A 217 -13.28 -7.82 -9.36
C GLU A 217 -13.20 -6.32 -9.06
N GLU A 218 -14.31 -5.59 -9.26
CA GLU A 218 -14.42 -4.17 -8.90
C GLU A 218 -14.08 -3.93 -7.43
N ALA A 219 -14.66 -4.72 -6.51
CA ALA A 219 -14.40 -4.60 -5.09
C ALA A 219 -12.93 -4.89 -4.73
N LEU A 220 -12.28 -5.84 -5.42
CA LEU A 220 -10.84 -6.08 -5.27
C LEU A 220 -10.02 -4.84 -5.64
N PHE A 221 -10.34 -4.22 -6.78
CA PHE A 221 -9.66 -2.99 -7.22
C PHE A 221 -9.92 -1.81 -6.28
N ILE A 222 -11.15 -1.64 -5.79
CA ILE A 222 -11.48 -0.60 -4.80
C ILE A 222 -10.62 -0.77 -3.54
N VAL A 223 -10.54 -1.98 -2.98
CA VAL A 223 -9.73 -2.27 -1.78
C VAL A 223 -8.26 -1.97 -2.02
N SER A 224 -7.75 -2.24 -3.22
CA SER A 224 -6.36 -1.96 -3.60
C SER A 224 -5.99 -0.48 -3.59
N THR A 225 -6.97 0.42 -3.70
CA THR A 225 -6.75 1.87 -3.61
C THR A 225 -6.42 2.32 -2.18
N SER A 226 -6.70 1.48 -1.18
CA SER A 226 -6.45 1.78 0.23
C SER A 226 -5.20 1.07 0.76
N TYR A 227 -4.83 -0.09 0.22
CA TYR A 227 -3.74 -0.91 0.79
C TYR A 227 -2.70 -1.25 -0.26
N LYS A 228 -1.42 -1.06 0.11
CA LYS A 228 -0.31 -1.53 -0.74
C LYS A 228 -0.08 -3.03 -0.57
N LEU A 229 -0.40 -3.59 0.60
CA LEU A 229 -0.40 -5.03 0.88
C LEU A 229 -1.80 -5.47 1.34
N MET A 230 -2.42 -6.37 0.57
CA MET A 230 -3.70 -7.01 0.90
C MET A 230 -3.43 -8.41 1.48
N ALA A 231 -3.89 -8.64 2.72
CA ALA A 231 -3.82 -9.95 3.37
C ALA A 231 -5.24 -10.55 3.45
N ILE A 232 -5.53 -11.49 2.54
CA ILE A 232 -6.83 -12.10 2.35
C ILE A 232 -6.88 -13.43 3.10
N ASP A 233 -7.75 -13.53 4.09
CA ASP A 233 -7.82 -14.66 5.02
C ASP A 233 -8.97 -15.61 4.63
N ASN A 234 -8.77 -16.90 4.91
CA ASN A 234 -9.76 -17.96 4.72
C ASN A 234 -10.28 -18.09 3.28
N VAL A 235 -9.37 -18.05 2.30
CA VAL A 235 -9.68 -18.30 0.89
C VAL A 235 -9.83 -19.80 0.66
N SER A 236 -11.04 -20.21 0.25
CA SER A 236 -11.32 -21.59 -0.13
C SER A 236 -11.22 -21.81 -1.65
N LYS A 237 -11.76 -20.88 -2.45
CA LYS A 237 -11.81 -20.98 -3.91
C LYS A 237 -11.60 -19.61 -4.54
N ILE A 238 -10.95 -19.59 -5.70
CA ILE A 238 -10.76 -18.40 -6.53
C ILE A 238 -11.43 -18.64 -7.88
N SER A 239 -12.37 -17.78 -8.26
CA SER A 239 -13.02 -17.87 -9.57
C SER A 239 -12.05 -17.46 -10.69
N GLY A 240 -12.36 -17.83 -11.95
CA GLY A 240 -11.55 -17.42 -13.10
C GLY A 240 -11.40 -15.90 -13.21
N GLY A 241 -12.50 -15.15 -13.09
CA GLY A 241 -12.46 -13.68 -13.13
C GLY A 241 -11.67 -13.07 -11.98
N MET A 242 -11.81 -13.59 -10.75
CA MET A 242 -11.01 -13.13 -9.62
C MET A 242 -9.51 -13.42 -9.80
N SER A 243 -9.17 -14.56 -10.40
CA SER A 243 -7.79 -14.90 -10.76
C SER A 243 -7.21 -13.89 -11.76
N ASP A 244 -7.97 -13.59 -12.81
CA ASP A 244 -7.53 -12.64 -13.84
C ASP A 244 -7.39 -11.22 -13.25
N ALA A 245 -8.32 -10.81 -12.36
CA ALA A 245 -8.24 -9.52 -11.65
C ALA A 245 -7.04 -9.43 -10.70
N MET A 246 -6.71 -10.50 -9.97
CA MET A 246 -5.50 -10.55 -9.13
C MET A 246 -4.22 -10.43 -9.97
N CYS A 247 -4.17 -11.10 -11.13
CA CYS A 247 -3.05 -10.99 -12.08
C CYS A 247 -2.87 -9.57 -12.62
N GLN A 248 -3.97 -8.91 -13.00
CA GLN A 248 -3.96 -7.52 -13.43
C GLN A 248 -3.46 -6.60 -12.32
N LEU A 249 -3.97 -6.76 -11.11
CA LEU A 249 -3.58 -5.93 -9.97
C LEU A 249 -2.10 -6.12 -9.58
N ALA A 250 -1.58 -7.33 -9.70
CA ALA A 250 -0.16 -7.62 -9.49
C ALA A 250 0.78 -6.87 -10.47
N SER A 251 0.27 -6.48 -11.65
CA SER A 251 1.07 -5.91 -12.76
C SER A 251 0.67 -4.47 -13.12
N SER A 252 0.16 -3.67 -12.17
CA SER A 252 -0.32 -2.29 -12.41
C SER A 252 -1.52 -2.19 -13.37
N GLY A 253 -2.51 -3.06 -13.21
CA GLY A 253 -3.71 -3.08 -14.05
C GLY A 253 -4.79 -2.06 -13.65
N SER A 254 -5.92 -2.14 -14.35
CA SER A 254 -7.11 -1.31 -14.10
C SER A 254 -8.40 -2.08 -14.30
N HIS A 255 -9.40 -1.77 -13.47
CA HIS A 255 -10.77 -2.21 -13.68
C HIS A 255 -11.62 -1.05 -14.23
N THR A 256 -12.46 -1.34 -15.22
CA THR A 256 -13.37 -0.36 -15.82
C THR A 256 -14.81 -0.80 -15.58
N GLY A 257 -15.56 0.01 -14.83
CA GLY A 257 -16.96 -0.22 -14.50
C GLY A 257 -17.85 0.96 -14.88
N ARG A 258 -19.18 0.77 -14.82
CA ARG A 258 -20.14 1.88 -14.96
C ARG A 258 -20.31 2.56 -13.61
N LYS A 259 -20.30 3.89 -13.58
CA LYS A 259 -20.64 4.65 -12.38
C LYS A 259 -22.10 4.39 -12.00
N LEU A 260 -22.34 3.95 -10.75
CA LEU A 260 -23.70 3.77 -10.24
C LEU A 260 -24.47 5.09 -10.38
N TYR A 261 -25.67 5.03 -10.97
CA TYR A 261 -26.60 6.15 -11.18
C TYR A 261 -26.30 7.15 -12.31
N THR A 262 -25.38 6.86 -13.24
CA THR A 262 -25.24 7.62 -14.50
C THR A 262 -25.00 6.69 -15.68
N ASN A 263 -25.85 6.72 -16.70
CA ASN A 263 -25.89 5.71 -17.77
C ASN A 263 -24.69 5.72 -18.74
N SER A 264 -23.77 6.70 -18.66
CA SER A 264 -22.73 6.90 -19.69
C SER A 264 -21.32 7.18 -19.16
N GLU A 265 -21.10 7.28 -17.84
CA GLU A 265 -19.76 7.54 -17.28
C GLU A 265 -19.08 6.22 -16.88
N LEU A 266 -17.91 5.96 -17.47
CA LEU A 266 -17.02 4.88 -17.08
C LEU A 266 -16.13 5.35 -15.92
N VAL A 267 -16.02 4.52 -14.88
CA VAL A 267 -15.04 4.69 -13.81
C VAL A 267 -13.91 3.73 -14.05
N VAL A 268 -12.68 4.25 -14.11
CA VAL A 268 -11.46 3.45 -14.23
C VAL A 268 -10.75 3.47 -12.88
N ILE A 269 -10.65 2.31 -12.25
CA ILE A 269 -9.91 2.13 -10.99
C ILE A 269 -8.59 1.46 -11.32
N LYS A 270 -7.49 2.20 -11.18
CA LYS A 270 -6.13 1.69 -11.35
C LYS A 270 -5.59 1.22 -10.00
N GLY A 271 -4.80 0.15 -10.00
CA GLY A 271 -4.24 -0.37 -8.78
C GLY A 271 -2.98 -1.19 -8.98
N ARG A 272 -2.13 -1.20 -7.95
CA ARG A 272 -1.03 -2.14 -7.81
C ARG A 272 -0.78 -2.46 -6.34
N ALA A 273 -1.16 -3.65 -5.94
CA ALA A 273 -1.03 -4.13 -4.57
C ALA A 273 -0.36 -5.50 -4.50
N LEU A 274 0.43 -5.72 -3.45
CA LEU A 274 0.97 -7.01 -3.10
C LEU A 274 -0.12 -7.85 -2.44
N ILE A 275 -0.33 -9.09 -2.90
CA ILE A 275 -1.43 -9.94 -2.45
C ILE A 275 -0.87 -11.14 -1.71
N GLY A 276 -1.32 -11.35 -0.48
CA GLY A 276 -1.11 -12.56 0.30
C GLY A 276 -2.44 -13.19 0.63
N ILE A 277 -2.60 -14.48 0.34
CA ILE A 277 -3.81 -15.26 0.60
C ILE A 277 -3.47 -16.46 1.48
N ASN A 278 -4.42 -16.91 2.29
CA ASN A 278 -4.28 -18.19 3.00
C ASN A 278 -5.55 -19.03 2.95
N GLY A 279 -5.42 -20.32 3.29
CA GLY A 279 -6.53 -21.25 3.39
C GLY A 279 -6.07 -22.64 3.87
N ILE A 280 -7.02 -23.53 4.13
CA ILE A 280 -6.70 -24.93 4.52
C ILE A 280 -6.16 -25.72 3.31
N GLY A 281 -6.55 -25.33 2.10
CA GLY A 281 -6.01 -25.80 0.83
C GLY A 281 -6.47 -24.86 -0.28
N VAL A 282 -5.69 -23.81 -0.52
CA VAL A 282 -6.05 -22.79 -1.51
C VAL A 282 -5.88 -23.38 -2.91
N GLU A 283 -6.99 -23.58 -3.61
CA GLU A 283 -6.97 -24.16 -4.96
C GLU A 283 -6.79 -23.06 -6.02
N ILE A 284 -5.57 -22.94 -6.56
CA ILE A 284 -5.26 -22.09 -7.71
C ILE A 284 -5.24 -22.96 -8.96
N THR A 285 -6.34 -22.97 -9.70
CA THR A 285 -6.50 -23.81 -10.91
C THR A 285 -6.03 -23.12 -12.19
N ARG A 286 -5.92 -21.78 -12.19
CA ARG A 286 -5.56 -21.00 -13.37
C ARG A 286 -4.03 -20.96 -13.53
N PRO A 287 -3.45 -21.48 -14.63
CA PRO A 287 -2.00 -21.53 -14.81
C PRO A 287 -1.32 -20.16 -14.77
N ASP A 288 -2.03 -19.13 -15.26
CA ASP A 288 -1.52 -17.76 -15.30
C ASP A 288 -1.28 -17.19 -13.90
N LEU A 289 -2.24 -17.37 -12.97
CA LEU A 289 -2.11 -16.97 -11.57
C LEU A 289 -1.07 -17.84 -10.85
N LEU A 290 -1.11 -19.16 -11.07
CA LEU A 290 -0.17 -20.11 -10.47
C LEU A 290 1.29 -19.74 -10.80
N SER A 291 1.57 -19.38 -12.06
CA SER A 291 2.91 -18.98 -12.51
C SER A 291 3.46 -17.71 -11.86
N ARG A 292 2.62 -16.95 -11.15
CA ARG A 292 2.96 -15.70 -10.43
C ARG A 292 2.80 -15.84 -8.91
N THR A 293 2.50 -17.05 -8.43
CA THR A 293 2.23 -17.30 -7.01
C THR A 293 3.37 -18.07 -6.37
N ILE A 294 3.87 -17.55 -5.25
CA ILE A 294 4.74 -18.27 -4.33
C ILE A 294 3.84 -19.12 -3.42
N LEU A 295 4.01 -20.44 -3.51
CA LEU A 295 3.30 -21.40 -2.68
C LEU A 295 4.18 -21.76 -1.48
N VAL A 296 3.63 -21.67 -0.27
CA VAL A 296 4.32 -22.07 0.97
C VAL A 296 3.37 -22.83 1.88
N ASP A 297 3.91 -23.77 2.65
CA ASP A 297 3.15 -24.64 3.53
C ASP A 297 3.52 -24.40 4.99
N ALA A 298 2.53 -23.96 5.77
CA ALA A 298 2.71 -23.78 7.19
C ALA A 298 2.88 -25.13 7.88
N LEU A 299 3.91 -25.22 8.73
CA LEU A 299 4.21 -26.42 9.49
C LEU A 299 3.10 -26.70 10.51
N PRO A 300 2.91 -27.96 10.94
CA PRO A 300 2.12 -28.26 12.14
C PRO A 300 2.69 -27.52 13.36
N LEU A 301 1.83 -27.10 14.29
CA LEU A 301 2.29 -26.59 15.58
C LEU A 301 2.65 -27.77 16.50
N ASP A 302 3.72 -27.60 17.27
CA ASP A 302 4.24 -28.59 18.22
C ASP A 302 3.55 -28.51 19.61
N GLY A 303 2.38 -27.86 19.70
CA GLY A 303 1.64 -27.66 20.94
C GLY A 303 2.16 -26.52 21.82
N ARG A 304 3.20 -25.79 21.41
CA ARG A 304 3.65 -24.58 22.12
C ARG A 304 2.75 -23.40 21.78
N HIS A 305 1.84 -23.08 22.69
CA HIS A 305 0.96 -21.93 22.55
C HIS A 305 1.51 -20.72 23.29
N VAL A 306 1.62 -19.60 22.57
CA VAL A 306 1.89 -18.28 23.14
C VAL A 306 0.62 -17.46 22.96
N THR A 307 0.24 -16.69 23.99
CA THR A 307 -0.95 -15.83 23.89
C THR A 307 -0.75 -14.74 22.84
N GLU A 308 -1.84 -14.24 22.24
CA GLU A 308 -1.76 -13.14 21.29
C GLU A 308 -1.11 -11.88 21.90
N SER A 309 -1.39 -11.59 23.17
CA SER A 309 -0.77 -10.47 23.89
C SER A 309 0.76 -10.60 24.00
N GLN A 310 1.24 -11.80 24.37
CA GLN A 310 2.69 -12.07 24.43
C GLN A 310 3.33 -11.97 23.03
N LEU A 311 2.67 -12.51 22.00
CA LEU A 311 3.14 -12.43 20.62
C LEU A 311 3.22 -10.97 20.14
N ASN A 312 2.18 -10.18 20.38
CA ASN A 312 2.13 -8.76 20.05
C ASN A 312 3.23 -7.98 20.77
N ARG A 313 3.45 -8.24 22.07
CA ARG A 313 4.54 -7.59 22.83
C ARG A 313 5.91 -7.93 22.24
N LEU A 314 6.14 -9.19 21.86
CA LEU A 314 7.37 -9.62 21.20
C LEU A 314 7.52 -8.97 19.83
N PHE A 315 6.46 -8.88 19.03
CA PHE A 315 6.48 -8.23 17.73
C PHE A 315 6.82 -6.75 17.86
N THR A 316 6.06 -5.98 18.65
CA THR A 316 6.27 -4.55 18.87
C THR A 316 7.70 -4.25 19.35
N LYS A 317 8.26 -5.08 20.24
CA LYS A 317 9.65 -4.94 20.69
C LYS A 317 10.67 -5.10 19.56
N ASN A 318 10.44 -5.99 18.60
CA ASN A 318 11.39 -6.30 17.53
C ASN A 318 11.11 -5.52 16.23
N HIS A 319 9.94 -4.91 16.08
CA HIS A 319 9.49 -4.26 14.85
C HIS A 319 10.43 -3.14 14.37
N PRO A 320 10.98 -2.24 15.21
CA PRO A 320 11.95 -1.24 14.77
C PRO A 320 13.19 -1.83 14.08
N ALA A 321 13.74 -2.91 14.65
CA ALA A 321 14.93 -3.59 14.11
C ALA A 321 14.62 -4.35 12.82
N ILE A 322 13.47 -5.04 12.76
CA ILE A 322 12.99 -5.71 11.54
C ILE A 322 12.81 -4.69 10.41
N LEU A 323 12.15 -3.57 10.71
CA LEU A 323 11.88 -2.52 9.72
C LEU A 323 13.17 -1.84 9.24
N GLY A 324 14.10 -1.55 10.15
CA GLY A 324 15.43 -1.02 9.80
C GLY A 324 16.21 -1.96 8.88
N SER A 325 16.12 -3.27 9.14
CA SER A 325 16.71 -4.30 8.28
C SER A 325 16.07 -4.36 6.90
N ILE A 326 14.74 -4.28 6.81
CA ILE A 326 14.01 -4.24 5.53
C ILE A 326 14.45 -3.02 4.71
N ILE A 327 14.49 -1.83 5.32
CA ILE A 327 14.90 -0.59 4.65
C ILE A 327 16.34 -0.67 4.11
N LYS A 328 17.27 -1.25 4.88
CA LYS A 328 18.64 -1.52 4.41
C LYS A 328 18.66 -2.54 3.26
N GLY A 329 17.80 -3.55 3.32
CA GLY A 329 17.58 -4.50 2.22
C GLY A 329 17.11 -3.80 0.95
N VAL A 330 16.14 -2.87 1.04
CA VAL A 330 15.63 -2.09 -0.09
C VAL A 330 16.74 -1.25 -0.70
N GLN A 331 17.53 -0.53 0.12
CA GLN A 331 18.66 0.24 -0.39
C GLN A 331 19.69 -0.67 -1.09
N THR A 332 19.96 -1.86 -0.54
CA THR A 332 20.90 -2.81 -1.15
C THR A 332 20.37 -3.30 -2.50
N ALA A 333 19.06 -3.57 -2.61
CA ALA A 333 18.42 -3.91 -3.87
C ALA A 333 18.54 -2.78 -4.90
N LEU A 334 18.25 -1.54 -4.51
CA LEU A 334 18.43 -0.37 -5.40
C LEU A 334 19.87 -0.23 -5.89
N LYS A 335 20.87 -0.40 -5.03
CA LYS A 335 22.30 -0.30 -5.42
C LYS A 335 22.70 -1.34 -6.47
N ARG A 336 22.11 -2.54 -6.39
CA ARG A 336 22.52 -3.70 -7.21
C ARG A 336 21.64 -3.92 -8.43
N HIS A 337 20.46 -3.33 -8.47
CA HIS A 337 19.47 -3.51 -9.53
C HIS A 337 20.06 -3.38 -10.94
N ASP A 338 20.90 -2.37 -11.18
CA ASP A 338 21.49 -2.15 -12.52
C ASP A 338 22.68 -3.08 -12.81
N SER A 339 23.26 -3.70 -11.77
CA SER A 339 24.42 -4.59 -11.89
C SER A 339 24.05 -6.08 -11.98
N ILE A 340 22.79 -6.43 -11.69
CA ILE A 340 22.32 -7.82 -11.65
C ILE A 340 21.21 -7.99 -12.68
N THR A 341 21.59 -8.52 -13.84
CA THR A 341 20.66 -9.03 -14.85
C THR A 341 20.73 -10.55 -14.83
N SER A 342 19.75 -11.20 -14.20
CA SER A 342 19.56 -12.63 -14.37
C SER A 342 19.06 -12.90 -15.78
N ASN A 343 19.66 -13.87 -16.48
CA ASN A 343 19.14 -14.42 -17.74
C ASN A 343 17.89 -15.32 -17.52
N SER A 344 17.21 -15.18 -16.38
CA SER A 344 16.04 -15.99 -16.07
C SER A 344 14.91 -15.68 -17.05
N THR A 345 14.43 -16.72 -17.71
CA THR A 345 13.22 -16.69 -18.53
C THR A 345 11.94 -16.84 -17.69
N HIS A 346 12.07 -16.91 -16.36
CA HIS A 346 10.94 -17.04 -15.47
C HIS A 346 10.08 -15.77 -15.49
N ARG A 347 8.75 -15.91 -15.42
CA ARG A 347 7.80 -14.79 -15.41
C ARG A 347 7.97 -13.80 -14.25
N MET A 348 8.78 -14.15 -13.26
CA MET A 348 9.11 -13.34 -12.09
C MET A 348 10.60 -12.94 -12.07
N ALA A 349 11.23 -12.77 -13.24
CA ALA A 349 12.64 -12.40 -13.35
C ALA A 349 12.98 -11.12 -12.56
N ASP A 350 12.09 -10.13 -12.57
CA ASP A 350 12.28 -8.89 -11.80
C ASP A 350 12.35 -9.15 -10.29
N LEU A 351 11.49 -10.03 -9.76
CA LEU A 351 11.54 -10.45 -8.36
C LEU A 351 12.85 -11.17 -8.05
N ILE A 352 13.28 -12.06 -8.95
CA ILE A 352 14.53 -12.80 -8.80
C ILE A 352 15.70 -11.81 -8.74
N ASN A 353 15.79 -10.86 -9.67
CA ASN A 353 16.82 -9.81 -9.66
C ASN A 353 16.77 -8.96 -8.39
N TRP A 354 15.55 -8.56 -7.97
CA TRP A 354 15.33 -7.77 -6.75
C TRP A 354 15.76 -8.52 -5.48
N SER A 355 15.48 -9.82 -5.39
CA SER A 355 15.73 -10.65 -4.21
C SER A 355 17.17 -11.21 -4.13
N ILE A 356 17.84 -11.43 -5.27
CA ILE A 356 19.26 -11.84 -5.37
C ILE A 356 20.19 -10.81 -4.72
N CYS A 357 19.72 -9.59 -4.45
CA CYS A 357 20.45 -8.53 -3.77
C CYS A 357 20.81 -8.82 -2.28
N LYS A 358 20.79 -10.09 -1.85
CA LYS A 358 21.02 -10.64 -0.50
C LYS A 358 19.99 -10.18 0.52
N VAL A 359 18.79 -10.77 0.44
CA VAL A 359 18.01 -11.04 1.66
C VAL A 359 18.77 -12.13 2.44
N PRO A 360 19.21 -11.88 3.68
CA PRO A 360 20.12 -12.79 4.36
C PRO A 360 19.35 -14.00 4.89
N PHE A 361 19.15 -15.00 4.04
CA PHE A 361 19.03 -16.40 4.48
C PHE A 361 20.05 -17.30 3.77
N HIS A 362 20.66 -16.84 2.68
CA HIS A 362 21.82 -17.51 2.10
C HIS A 362 23.06 -17.31 2.97
N ARG A 363 23.34 -18.27 3.83
CA ARG A 363 24.71 -18.75 3.93
C ARG A 363 24.90 -19.74 2.79
N ALA A 364 25.87 -19.46 1.93
CA ALA A 364 26.56 -20.52 1.22
C ALA A 364 27.19 -21.40 2.30
N SER A 365 26.79 -22.66 2.32
CA SER A 365 27.55 -23.78 2.85
C SER A 365 27.43 -24.88 1.83
#